data_AF-A0A1M7TPT5-F1
#
_entry.id   AF-A0A1M7TPT5-F1
#
_cell.length_a   1.000
_cell.length_b   1.000
_cell.length_c   1.000
_cell.angle_alpha   90.00
_cell.angle_beta   90.00
_cell.angle_gamma   90.00
#
_symmetry.space_group_name_H-M   'P 1'
#
loop_
_entity.id
_entity.type
_entity.pdbx_description
1 polymer ?
#
loop_
_entity_poly.entity_id
_entity_poly.type
_entity_poly.pdbx_seq_one_letter_code
_entity_poly.pdbx_strand_id
1 'polypeptide(L)'
;MYNVLKILNQSLQVQNSQHTKLSLGDRSKYIGLSDIGKGLDCLRSAVATKTAPTIASDTTQNHKSNFNAHELSKHLRLQRGHWFESGVVEAFMLAKKDFIHQLEIEIKHNNIPIKGHLDFVFIEQNQRPIIRIIELKSTESIPKTLYASQEAQLYAQLGLLAMHWNNKVFSVPATGKVSQPKTFPELVKQLFNIDLADDCSQVQLEGYILSLTMNEAKAFGPYKANEIMLNICLETANKIWSAKQDIENKIKTLNKVAYNKAFHPLCDYCEVNASCPKFRGVDVPGLEAELLNLQRLKEAEKQLSQHIKNTENSLKLYATKISPNNDWINAITQRLRVGICAGKNSLNEELLKTELLKYVSTEQISSILQNSYKSDAAYERLYLGKIN
;
A
#
# COMPACT_ATOMS: atom_id res chain seq x y z
N MET A 1 4.11 -31.53 8.66
CA MET A 1 3.80 -30.08 8.68
C MET A 1 4.80 -29.25 7.86
N TYR A 2 6.11 -29.35 8.09
CA TYR A 2 7.15 -28.62 7.32
C TYR A 2 7.14 -28.86 5.80
N ASN A 3 6.63 -30.02 5.33
CA ASN A 3 6.59 -30.34 3.91
C ASN A 3 5.56 -29.50 3.13
N VAL A 4 4.36 -29.27 3.68
CA VAL A 4 3.29 -28.52 3.00
C VAL A 4 3.65 -27.03 2.86
N LEU A 5 4.18 -26.41 3.93
CA LEU A 5 4.60 -25.01 3.88
C LEU A 5 5.76 -24.78 2.90
N LYS A 6 6.66 -25.77 2.78
CA LYS A 6 7.73 -25.74 1.80
C LYS A 6 7.19 -25.83 0.36
N ILE A 7 6.28 -26.77 0.10
CA ILE A 7 5.62 -26.92 -1.20
C ILE A 7 4.92 -25.61 -1.57
N LEU A 8 4.11 -25.05 -0.66
CA LEU A 8 3.42 -23.79 -0.88
C LEU A 8 4.41 -22.65 -1.21
N ASN A 9 5.49 -22.51 -0.42
CA ASN A 9 6.49 -21.46 -0.68
C ASN A 9 7.11 -21.58 -2.07
N GLN A 10 7.47 -22.81 -2.48
CA GLN A 10 8.04 -23.08 -3.81
C GLN A 10 7.02 -22.78 -4.92
N SER A 11 5.76 -23.18 -4.75
CA SER A 11 4.70 -22.90 -5.72
C SER A 11 4.43 -21.41 -5.89
N LEU A 12 4.36 -20.64 -4.79
CA LEU A 12 4.15 -19.19 -4.85
C LEU A 12 5.34 -18.46 -5.50
N GLN A 13 6.57 -18.94 -5.29
CA GLN A 13 7.76 -18.38 -5.94
C GLN A 13 7.71 -18.55 -7.46
N VAL A 14 7.36 -19.76 -7.94
CA VAL A 14 7.21 -20.03 -9.38
C VAL A 14 6.12 -19.14 -9.97
N GLN A 15 4.96 -19.06 -9.31
CA GLN A 15 3.84 -18.27 -9.79
C GLN A 15 4.15 -16.76 -9.84
N ASN A 16 4.82 -16.20 -8.81
CA ASN A 16 5.25 -14.80 -8.79
C ASN A 16 6.13 -14.46 -10.02
N SER A 17 7.04 -15.37 -10.36
CA SER A 17 7.99 -15.19 -11.45
C SER A 17 7.29 -15.21 -12.81
N GLN A 18 6.35 -16.15 -13.01
CA GLN A 18 5.56 -16.26 -14.23
C GLN A 18 4.59 -15.08 -14.39
N HIS A 19 3.88 -14.71 -13.33
CA HIS A 19 2.89 -13.62 -13.37
C HIS A 19 3.55 -12.28 -13.71
N THR A 20 4.68 -11.96 -13.07
CA THR A 20 5.44 -10.73 -13.35
C THR A 20 5.86 -10.66 -14.82
N LYS A 21 6.37 -11.77 -15.37
CA LYS A 21 6.82 -11.83 -16.76
C LYS A 21 5.69 -11.65 -17.77
N LEU A 22 4.51 -12.21 -17.49
CA LEU A 22 3.34 -12.14 -18.37
C LEU A 22 2.61 -10.79 -18.30
N SER A 23 2.51 -10.20 -17.11
CA SER A 23 1.71 -8.98 -16.89
C SER A 23 2.51 -7.69 -17.04
N LEU A 24 3.74 -7.63 -16.54
CA LEU A 24 4.50 -6.38 -16.42
C LEU A 24 5.69 -6.28 -17.39
N GLY A 25 6.07 -7.39 -18.03
CA GLY A 25 7.25 -7.46 -18.89
C GLY A 25 8.55 -7.10 -18.15
N ASP A 26 9.51 -6.51 -18.87
CA ASP A 26 10.80 -6.09 -18.31
C ASP A 26 10.70 -4.70 -17.65
N ARG A 27 10.47 -4.69 -16.33
CA ARG A 27 10.31 -3.48 -15.53
C ARG A 27 11.56 -2.60 -15.46
N SER A 28 12.73 -3.05 -15.91
CA SER A 28 13.93 -2.20 -15.98
C SER A 28 13.85 -1.21 -17.15
N LYS A 29 13.00 -1.46 -18.15
CA LYS A 29 12.95 -0.69 -19.40
C LYS A 29 12.00 0.51 -19.38
N TYR A 30 11.23 0.70 -18.30
CA TYR A 30 10.27 1.80 -18.18
C TYR A 30 10.10 2.24 -16.73
N ILE A 31 9.47 3.39 -16.49
CA ILE A 31 9.01 3.81 -15.15
C ILE A 31 7.53 3.46 -15.00
N GLY A 32 7.21 2.63 -14.01
CA GLY A 32 5.83 2.29 -13.65
C GLY A 32 5.22 3.36 -12.74
N LEU A 33 3.90 3.50 -12.74
CA LEU A 33 3.24 4.47 -11.84
C LEU A 33 3.41 4.14 -10.36
N SER A 34 3.52 2.86 -10.01
CA SER A 34 3.90 2.45 -8.64
C SER A 34 5.35 2.79 -8.29
N ASP A 35 6.25 2.87 -9.28
CA ASP A 35 7.63 3.33 -9.06
C ASP A 35 7.67 4.83 -8.75
N ILE A 36 6.78 5.62 -9.35
CA ILE A 36 6.61 7.06 -9.05
C ILE A 36 6.18 7.23 -7.59
N GLY A 37 5.14 6.52 -7.16
CA GLY A 37 4.70 6.55 -5.76
C GLY A 37 5.83 6.18 -4.79
N LYS A 38 6.56 5.10 -5.11
CA LYS A 38 7.75 4.68 -4.33
C LYS A 38 8.87 5.73 -4.33
N GLY A 39 9.06 6.44 -5.44
CA GLY A 39 10.08 7.48 -5.59
C GLY A 39 9.83 8.71 -4.74
N LEU A 40 8.56 9.06 -4.51
CA LEU A 40 8.15 10.12 -3.58
C LEU A 40 8.48 9.74 -2.14
N ASP A 41 8.24 8.49 -1.74
CA ASP A 41 8.57 8.04 -0.39
C ASP A 41 10.09 7.87 -0.19
N CYS A 42 10.78 7.30 -1.18
CA CYS A 42 12.24 7.12 -1.19
C CYS A 42 12.80 6.86 -2.60
N LEU A 43 13.41 7.88 -3.21
CA LEU A 43 14.02 7.81 -4.54
C LEU A 43 15.05 6.68 -4.66
N ARG A 44 15.96 6.50 -3.68
CA ARG A 44 16.94 5.41 -3.67
C ARG A 44 16.27 4.04 -3.78
N SER A 45 15.15 3.83 -3.08
CA SER A 45 14.45 2.55 -3.12
C SER A 45 13.81 2.29 -4.48
N ALA A 46 13.22 3.32 -5.10
CA ALA A 46 12.65 3.23 -6.44
C ALA A 46 13.71 2.98 -7.52
N VAL A 47 14.83 3.69 -7.45
CA VAL A 47 15.96 3.52 -8.39
C VAL A 47 16.60 2.14 -8.25
N ALA A 48 16.78 1.65 -7.03
CA ALA A 48 17.37 0.34 -6.79
C ALA A 48 16.61 -0.79 -7.51
N THR A 49 15.26 -0.73 -7.52
CA THR A 49 14.42 -1.70 -8.24
C THR A 49 14.48 -1.59 -9.75
N LYS A 50 15.13 -0.54 -10.29
CA LYS A 50 15.36 -0.35 -11.73
C LYS A 50 16.77 -0.70 -12.18
N THR A 51 17.75 -0.58 -11.29
CA THR A 51 19.18 -0.78 -11.59
C THR A 51 19.73 -2.11 -11.13
N ALA A 52 19.12 -2.72 -10.11
CA ALA A 52 19.46 -4.09 -9.81
C ALA A 52 19.12 -4.91 -11.06
N PRO A 53 19.97 -5.87 -11.49
CA PRO A 53 19.40 -6.99 -12.21
C PRO A 53 18.24 -7.42 -11.32
N THR A 54 17.01 -7.45 -11.86
CA THR A 54 15.90 -8.11 -11.16
C THR A 54 16.56 -9.29 -10.48
N ILE A 55 16.57 -9.29 -9.16
CA ILE A 55 16.96 -10.47 -8.41
C ILE A 55 15.81 -11.41 -8.76
N ALA A 56 15.83 -11.98 -9.96
CA ALA A 56 15.77 -13.40 -10.13
C ALA A 56 16.64 -13.86 -8.99
N SER A 57 15.96 -14.18 -7.88
CA SER A 57 16.45 -15.07 -6.86
C SER A 57 17.49 -15.92 -7.55
N ASP A 58 18.76 -15.78 -7.16
CA ASP A 58 19.83 -16.63 -7.64
C ASP A 58 19.32 -18.07 -7.47
N THR A 59 18.70 -18.61 -8.53
CA THR A 59 18.12 -19.97 -8.57
C THR A 59 19.25 -20.98 -8.72
N THR A 60 20.48 -20.52 -8.56
CA THR A 60 21.72 -21.25 -8.67
C THR A 60 22.64 -21.02 -7.47
N GLN A 61 22.11 -20.55 -6.34
CA GLN A 61 22.67 -21.05 -5.08
C GLN A 61 22.16 -22.47 -4.85
N ASN A 62 23.06 -23.41 -5.12
CA ASN A 62 23.08 -24.73 -4.53
C ASN A 62 22.65 -24.68 -3.04
N HIS A 63 22.27 -25.84 -2.52
CA HIS A 63 22.05 -26.15 -1.09
C HIS A 63 20.58 -26.21 -0.67
N LYS A 64 20.15 -27.45 -0.36
CA LYS A 64 19.35 -27.84 0.82
C LYS A 64 18.91 -26.65 1.71
N SER A 65 17.96 -25.83 1.27
CA SER A 65 17.48 -24.72 2.08
C SER A 65 16.35 -25.19 2.97
N ASN A 66 16.55 -25.01 4.27
CA ASN A 66 15.49 -25.17 5.26
C ASN A 66 14.38 -24.15 4.96
N PHE A 67 13.13 -24.55 5.19
CA PHE A 67 11.97 -23.66 5.05
C PHE A 67 12.19 -22.36 5.86
N ASN A 68 12.07 -21.21 5.20
CA ASN A 68 12.08 -19.90 5.85
C ASN A 68 10.67 -19.32 5.88
N ALA A 69 10.09 -19.20 7.07
CA ALA A 69 8.75 -18.65 7.27
C ALA A 69 8.62 -17.18 6.83
N HIS A 70 9.73 -16.43 6.82
CA HIS A 70 9.77 -15.04 6.35
C HIS A 70 9.51 -14.95 4.84
N GLU A 71 10.18 -15.79 4.06
CA GLU A 71 10.00 -15.83 2.61
C GLU A 71 8.57 -16.23 2.24
N LEU A 72 8.00 -17.21 2.94
CA LEU A 72 6.60 -17.57 2.75
C LEU A 72 5.67 -16.38 3.07
N SER A 73 5.94 -15.65 4.15
CA SER A 73 5.12 -14.47 4.52
C SER A 73 5.20 -13.37 3.45
N LYS A 74 6.39 -13.13 2.87
CA LYS A 74 6.57 -12.21 1.75
C LYS A 74 5.76 -12.66 0.52
N HIS A 75 5.87 -13.94 0.14
CA HIS A 75 5.11 -14.49 -0.98
C HIS A 75 3.60 -14.42 -0.77
N LEU A 76 3.10 -14.78 0.42
CA LEU A 76 1.68 -14.70 0.75
C LEU A 76 1.16 -13.27 0.68
N ARG A 77 1.94 -12.28 1.14
CA ARG A 77 1.55 -10.87 1.06
C ARG A 77 1.38 -10.39 -0.38
N LEU A 78 2.30 -10.75 -1.27
CA LEU A 78 2.21 -10.42 -2.70
C LEU A 78 0.99 -11.11 -3.32
N GLN A 79 0.82 -12.41 -3.03
CA GLN A 79 -0.27 -13.21 -3.61
C GLN A 79 -1.65 -12.82 -3.11
N ARG A 80 -1.77 -12.34 -1.86
CA ARG A 80 -3.02 -11.77 -1.35
C ARG A 80 -3.54 -10.63 -2.24
N GLY A 81 -2.64 -9.79 -2.78
CA GLY A 81 -3.01 -8.76 -3.75
C GLY A 81 -3.68 -9.36 -4.99
N HIS A 82 -3.01 -10.34 -5.62
CA HIS A 82 -3.52 -11.01 -6.80
C HIS A 82 -4.82 -11.78 -6.55
N TRP A 83 -4.96 -12.45 -5.40
CA TRP A 83 -6.19 -13.17 -5.06
C TRP A 83 -7.38 -12.21 -4.87
N PHE A 84 -7.15 -11.07 -4.22
CA PHE A 84 -8.19 -10.04 -4.11
C PHE A 84 -8.55 -9.47 -5.48
N GLU A 85 -7.56 -9.16 -6.31
CA GLU A 85 -7.82 -8.66 -7.65
C GLU A 85 -8.65 -9.65 -8.48
N SER A 86 -8.23 -10.92 -8.54
CA SER A 86 -8.97 -11.98 -9.24
C SER A 86 -10.39 -12.18 -8.70
N GLY A 87 -10.56 -12.21 -7.37
CA GLY A 87 -11.88 -12.35 -6.76
C GLY A 87 -12.79 -11.14 -7.03
N VAL A 88 -12.22 -9.94 -7.07
CA VAL A 88 -12.95 -8.70 -7.42
C VAL A 88 -13.34 -8.69 -8.91
N VAL A 89 -12.44 -9.12 -9.80
CA VAL A 89 -12.75 -9.32 -11.24
C VAL A 89 -13.96 -10.25 -11.38
N GLU A 90 -13.92 -11.42 -10.74
CA GLU A 90 -15.01 -12.41 -10.80
C GLU A 90 -16.33 -11.80 -10.31
N ALA A 91 -16.32 -11.10 -9.16
CA ALA A 91 -17.50 -10.45 -8.62
C ALA A 91 -18.09 -9.40 -9.58
N PHE A 92 -17.26 -8.55 -10.18
CA PHE A 92 -17.70 -7.53 -11.12
C PHE A 92 -18.24 -8.12 -12.43
N MET A 93 -17.61 -9.18 -12.93
CA MET A 93 -18.08 -9.91 -14.11
C MET A 93 -19.45 -10.55 -13.87
N LEU A 94 -19.64 -11.23 -12.74
CA LEU A 94 -20.93 -11.84 -12.37
C LEU A 94 -22.03 -10.79 -12.14
N ALA A 95 -21.65 -9.63 -11.60
CA ALA A 95 -22.53 -8.47 -11.47
C ALA A 95 -22.79 -7.72 -12.79
N LYS A 96 -22.25 -8.21 -13.91
CA LYS A 96 -22.39 -7.63 -15.27
C LYS A 96 -22.05 -6.14 -15.31
N LYS A 97 -20.96 -5.75 -14.66
CA LYS A 97 -20.45 -4.38 -14.73
C LYS A 97 -19.60 -4.19 -15.97
N ASP A 98 -19.69 -3.01 -16.57
CA ASP A 98 -18.81 -2.58 -17.66
C ASP A 98 -17.51 -2.01 -17.06
N PHE A 99 -16.45 -2.80 -17.12
CA PHE A 99 -15.14 -2.38 -16.63
C PHE A 99 -14.01 -2.99 -17.47
N ILE A 100 -12.93 -2.24 -17.59
CA ILE A 100 -11.66 -2.70 -18.16
C ILE A 100 -10.78 -3.17 -17.00
N HIS A 101 -10.34 -4.43 -17.07
CA HIS A 101 -9.36 -5.00 -16.14
C HIS A 101 -7.95 -4.83 -16.72
N GLN A 102 -7.00 -4.35 -15.91
CA GLN A 102 -5.59 -4.18 -16.31
C GLN A 102 -5.42 -3.33 -17.58
N LEU A 103 -6.00 -2.12 -17.58
CA LEU A 103 -5.77 -1.16 -18.66
C LEU A 103 -4.32 -0.69 -18.62
N GLU A 104 -3.59 -0.86 -19.72
CA GLU A 104 -2.25 -0.32 -19.91
C GLU A 104 -2.29 1.06 -20.57
N ILE A 105 -1.41 1.94 -20.10
CA ILE A 105 -1.09 3.23 -20.72
C ILE A 105 0.41 3.25 -20.99
N GLU A 106 0.84 3.31 -22.25
CA GLU A 106 2.27 3.36 -22.61
C GLU A 106 2.62 4.67 -23.33
N ILE A 107 3.47 5.49 -22.70
CA ILE A 107 3.85 6.80 -23.24
C ILE A 107 5.37 6.99 -23.21
N LYS A 108 5.82 8.00 -23.96
CA LYS A 108 7.16 8.57 -23.82
C LYS A 108 7.04 10.02 -23.38
N HIS A 109 7.55 10.34 -22.19
CA HIS A 109 7.62 11.71 -21.67
C HIS A 109 9.09 12.13 -21.61
N ASN A 110 9.52 13.13 -22.38
CA ASN A 110 10.92 13.55 -22.48
C ASN A 110 11.89 12.38 -22.77
N ASN A 111 11.55 11.52 -23.73
CA ASN A 111 12.25 10.26 -24.05
C ASN A 111 12.30 9.21 -22.93
N ILE A 112 11.60 9.41 -21.82
CA ILE A 112 11.47 8.43 -20.76
C ILE A 112 10.25 7.55 -21.04
N PRO A 113 10.45 6.23 -21.20
CA PRO A 113 9.34 5.29 -21.30
C PRO A 113 8.61 5.20 -19.95
N ILE A 114 7.31 5.51 -19.94
CA ILE A 114 6.43 5.41 -18.78
C ILE A 114 5.31 4.42 -19.11
N LYS A 115 5.02 3.52 -18.17
CA LYS A 115 3.93 2.56 -18.29
C LYS A 115 3.00 2.61 -17.07
N GLY A 116 1.72 2.80 -17.32
CA GLY A 116 0.67 2.70 -16.32
C GLY A 116 -0.09 1.40 -16.45
N HIS A 117 -0.38 0.78 -15.31
CA HIS A 117 -1.34 -0.31 -15.19
C HIS A 117 -2.44 0.19 -14.25
N LEU A 118 -3.68 0.19 -14.74
CA LEU A 118 -4.85 0.56 -13.96
C LEU A 118 -5.63 -0.73 -13.70
N ASP A 119 -5.80 -1.07 -12.43
CA ASP A 119 -6.42 -2.34 -12.04
C ASP A 119 -7.84 -2.45 -12.60
N PHE A 120 -8.66 -1.42 -12.39
CA PHE A 120 -10.02 -1.36 -12.91
C PHE A 120 -10.36 0.03 -13.45
N VAL A 121 -10.99 0.09 -14.63
CA VAL A 121 -11.59 1.30 -15.18
C VAL A 121 -13.05 1.01 -15.52
N PHE A 122 -13.97 1.53 -14.71
CA PHE A 122 -15.41 1.39 -14.90
C PHE A 122 -15.95 2.44 -15.85
N ILE A 123 -16.96 2.05 -16.62
CA ILE A 123 -17.70 2.92 -17.51
C ILE A 123 -19.17 2.85 -17.13
N GLU A 124 -19.74 3.96 -16.68
CA GLU A 124 -21.17 4.07 -16.42
C GLU A 124 -21.80 5.05 -17.41
N GLN A 125 -22.79 4.56 -18.16
CA GLN A 125 -23.59 5.40 -19.03
C GLN A 125 -24.62 6.18 -18.22
N ASN A 126 -24.41 7.49 -18.14
CA ASN A 126 -25.34 8.47 -17.59
C ASN A 126 -25.47 9.63 -18.60
N GLN A 127 -26.32 10.64 -18.31
CA GLN A 127 -26.40 11.86 -19.14
C GLN A 127 -25.02 12.48 -19.41
N ARG A 128 -24.13 12.43 -18.41
CA ARG A 128 -22.68 12.63 -18.54
C ARG A 128 -21.99 11.31 -18.17
N PRO A 129 -21.34 10.60 -19.11
CA PRO A 129 -20.70 9.32 -18.80
C PRO A 129 -19.70 9.45 -17.64
N ILE A 130 -19.67 8.46 -16.76
CA ILE A 130 -18.74 8.43 -15.62
C ILE A 130 -17.67 7.38 -15.90
N ILE A 131 -16.42 7.81 -15.85
CA ILE A 131 -15.25 6.93 -15.93
C ILE A 131 -14.62 6.88 -14.55
N ARG A 132 -14.55 5.68 -13.96
CA ARG A 132 -14.03 5.49 -12.60
C ARG A 132 -12.84 4.55 -12.58
N ILE A 133 -11.67 5.10 -12.27
CA ILE A 133 -10.46 4.33 -11.98
C ILE A 133 -10.55 3.81 -10.55
N ILE A 134 -10.36 2.52 -10.35
CA ILE A 134 -10.24 1.91 -9.02
C ILE A 134 -8.89 1.21 -8.94
N GLU A 135 -8.01 1.73 -8.07
CA GLU A 135 -6.74 1.09 -7.70
C GLU A 135 -6.97 0.20 -6.48
N LEU A 136 -6.62 -1.08 -6.57
CA LEU A 136 -6.86 -2.05 -5.51
C LEU A 136 -5.62 -2.20 -4.63
N LYS A 137 -5.80 -2.05 -3.31
CA LYS A 137 -4.71 -2.27 -2.33
C LYS A 137 -5.12 -3.34 -1.32
N SER A 138 -4.38 -4.46 -1.30
CA SER A 138 -4.51 -5.44 -0.21
C SER A 138 -3.70 -5.00 1.00
N THR A 139 -4.35 -4.97 2.16
CA THR A 139 -3.74 -4.49 3.42
C THR A 139 -4.01 -5.48 4.54
N GLU A 140 -3.12 -5.53 5.53
CA GLU A 140 -3.38 -6.28 6.77
C GLU A 140 -4.36 -5.53 7.67
N SER A 141 -4.29 -4.20 7.65
CA SER A 141 -5.25 -3.29 8.29
C SER A 141 -5.46 -2.08 7.40
N ILE A 142 -6.71 -1.63 7.31
CA ILE A 142 -7.06 -0.45 6.52
C ILE A 142 -6.54 0.79 7.26
N PRO A 143 -5.73 1.65 6.62
CA PRO A 143 -5.20 2.82 7.29
C PRO A 143 -6.31 3.86 7.49
N LYS A 144 -6.17 4.71 8.52
CA LYS A 144 -7.12 5.81 8.76
C LYS A 144 -7.10 6.81 7.59
N THR A 145 -5.89 7.15 7.14
CA THR A 145 -5.58 8.03 6.02
C THR A 145 -4.78 7.28 4.97
N LEU A 146 -4.91 7.67 3.70
CA LEU A 146 -4.19 7.02 2.61
C LEU A 146 -2.68 7.36 2.65
N TYR A 147 -1.85 6.47 2.11
CA TYR A 147 -0.43 6.77 1.96
C TYR A 147 -0.20 7.67 0.74
N ALA A 148 0.64 8.70 0.89
CA ALA A 148 0.93 9.66 -0.17
C ALA A 148 1.43 9.00 -1.47
N SER A 149 2.20 7.92 -1.37
CA SER A 149 2.64 7.14 -2.54
C SER A 149 1.50 6.48 -3.31
N GLN A 150 0.44 6.05 -2.63
CA GLN A 150 -0.73 5.47 -3.27
C GLN A 150 -1.58 6.56 -3.93
N GLU A 151 -1.74 7.72 -3.27
CA GLU A 151 -2.40 8.89 -3.87
C GLU A 151 -1.67 9.34 -5.13
N ALA A 152 -0.34 9.45 -5.09
CA ALA A 152 0.44 9.84 -6.25
C ALA A 152 0.31 8.86 -7.43
N GLN A 153 0.30 7.56 -7.16
CA GLN A 153 0.03 6.55 -8.18
C GLN A 153 -1.34 6.80 -8.85
N LEU A 154 -2.39 7.04 -8.06
CA LEU A 154 -3.73 7.29 -8.57
C LEU A 154 -3.82 8.63 -9.34
N TYR A 155 -3.18 9.70 -8.86
CA TYR A 155 -3.12 10.97 -9.58
C TYR A 155 -2.42 10.83 -10.93
N ALA A 156 -1.35 10.04 -11.00
CA ALA A 156 -0.69 9.75 -12.26
C ALA A 156 -1.61 8.96 -13.21
N GLN A 157 -2.35 7.97 -12.71
CA GLN A 157 -3.33 7.22 -13.52
C GLN A 157 -4.43 8.14 -14.09
N LEU A 158 -5.04 8.96 -13.25
CA LEU A 158 -6.08 9.93 -13.65
C LEU A 158 -5.54 10.94 -14.65
N GLY A 159 -4.38 11.53 -14.34
CA GLY A 159 -3.77 12.56 -15.16
C GLY A 159 -3.36 12.04 -16.54
N LEU A 160 -2.74 10.85 -16.61
CA LEU A 160 -2.35 10.26 -17.89
C LEU A 160 -3.55 9.84 -18.72
N LEU A 161 -4.59 9.28 -18.11
CA LEU A 161 -5.81 8.91 -18.84
C LEU A 161 -6.50 10.15 -19.42
N ALA A 162 -6.61 11.24 -18.66
CA ALA A 162 -7.18 12.49 -19.14
C ALA A 162 -6.32 13.14 -20.23
N MET A 163 -5.02 13.29 -19.99
CA MET A 163 -4.07 13.95 -20.90
C MET A 163 -3.95 13.22 -22.25
N HIS A 164 -4.02 11.90 -22.23
CA HIS A 164 -3.82 11.08 -23.43
C HIS A 164 -5.10 10.51 -24.01
N TRP A 165 -6.28 10.98 -23.61
CA TRP A 165 -7.59 10.47 -24.01
C TRP A 165 -7.70 10.08 -25.50
N ASN A 166 -7.20 10.94 -26.40
CA ASN A 166 -7.23 10.76 -27.85
C ASN A 166 -5.91 10.28 -28.48
N ASN A 167 -4.95 9.84 -27.66
CA ASN A 167 -3.68 9.32 -28.14
C ASN A 167 -3.74 7.79 -28.18
N LYS A 168 -3.12 7.18 -29.20
CA LYS A 168 -3.06 5.71 -29.33
C LYS A 168 -2.02 5.11 -28.40
N VAL A 169 -2.34 5.12 -27.10
CA VAL A 169 -1.43 4.70 -26.01
C VAL A 169 -2.08 3.68 -25.06
N PHE A 170 -3.36 3.35 -25.28
CA PHE A 170 -4.13 2.47 -24.41
C PHE A 170 -4.26 1.05 -24.97
N SER A 171 -4.06 0.03 -24.15
CA SER A 171 -4.21 -1.38 -24.54
C SER A 171 -4.65 -2.25 -23.37
N VAL A 172 -5.07 -3.49 -23.64
CA VAL A 172 -5.46 -4.48 -22.61
C VAL A 172 -4.82 -5.84 -22.92
N PRO A 173 -3.48 -5.96 -22.83
CA PRO A 173 -2.78 -7.16 -23.28
C PRO A 173 -3.14 -8.40 -22.47
N ALA A 174 -3.44 -8.24 -21.18
CA ALA A 174 -3.74 -9.35 -20.26
C ALA A 174 -4.95 -10.19 -20.72
N THR A 175 -5.93 -9.58 -21.38
CA THR A 175 -7.12 -10.28 -21.90
C THR A 175 -6.95 -10.75 -23.35
N GLY A 176 -5.89 -10.32 -24.04
CA GLY A 176 -5.68 -10.56 -25.47
C GLY A 176 -6.71 -9.88 -26.39
N LYS A 177 -7.71 -9.17 -25.85
CA LYS A 177 -8.81 -8.56 -26.63
C LYS A 177 -8.35 -7.35 -27.44
N VAL A 178 -7.42 -6.55 -26.90
CA VAL A 178 -6.88 -5.35 -27.55
C VAL A 178 -5.39 -5.23 -27.26
N SER A 179 -4.57 -5.86 -28.10
CA SER A 179 -3.11 -5.86 -27.95
C SER A 179 -2.43 -4.68 -28.64
N GLN A 180 -3.10 -4.01 -29.59
CA GLN A 180 -2.57 -2.84 -30.29
C GLN A 180 -3.05 -1.56 -29.60
N PRO A 181 -2.17 -0.55 -29.41
CA PRO A 181 -2.57 0.71 -28.79
C PRO A 181 -3.70 1.43 -29.55
N LYS A 182 -4.69 1.89 -28.79
CA LYS A 182 -5.85 2.66 -29.25
C LYS A 182 -6.02 3.94 -28.44
N THR A 183 -6.85 4.85 -28.92
CA THR A 183 -7.39 5.93 -28.07
C THR A 183 -8.35 5.35 -27.03
N PHE A 184 -8.62 6.07 -25.95
CA PHE A 184 -9.52 5.57 -24.92
C PHE A 184 -10.97 5.43 -25.43
N PRO A 185 -11.56 6.38 -26.17
CA PRO A 185 -12.87 6.20 -26.80
C PRO A 185 -12.94 5.01 -27.75
N GLU A 186 -11.95 4.83 -28.65
CA GLU A 186 -11.91 3.67 -29.56
C GLU A 186 -11.85 2.35 -28.79
N LEU A 187 -11.09 2.30 -27.69
CA LEU A 187 -10.99 1.12 -26.84
C LEU A 187 -12.33 0.79 -26.18
N VAL A 188 -13.00 1.78 -25.60
CA VAL A 188 -14.31 1.62 -24.95
C VAL A 188 -15.38 1.21 -25.96
N LYS A 189 -15.38 1.83 -27.16
CA LYS A 189 -16.28 1.43 -28.24
C LYS A 189 -16.08 -0.02 -28.66
N GLN A 190 -14.84 -0.47 -28.77
CA GLN A 190 -14.55 -1.86 -29.14
C GLN A 190 -14.95 -2.86 -28.05
N LEU A 191 -14.72 -2.54 -26.78
CA LEU A 191 -14.95 -3.48 -25.68
C LEU A 191 -16.42 -3.57 -25.26
N PHE A 192 -17.15 -2.47 -25.32
CA PHE A 192 -18.49 -2.36 -24.73
C PHE A 192 -19.54 -1.80 -25.71
N ASN A 193 -19.16 -1.46 -26.94
CA ASN A 193 -20.01 -0.79 -27.92
C ASN A 193 -20.57 0.57 -27.43
N ILE A 194 -19.82 1.27 -26.57
CA ILE A 194 -20.19 2.56 -25.98
C ILE A 194 -19.47 3.67 -26.73
N ASP A 195 -20.21 4.65 -27.25
CA ASP A 195 -19.65 5.87 -27.82
C ASP A 195 -19.35 6.87 -26.71
N LEU A 196 -18.07 7.12 -26.47
CA LEU A 196 -17.62 8.20 -25.60
C LEU A 196 -17.33 9.45 -26.42
N ALA A 197 -17.45 10.61 -25.77
CA ALA A 197 -17.05 11.87 -26.36
C ALA A 197 -15.54 11.90 -26.66
N ASP A 198 -15.16 12.61 -27.72
CA ASP A 198 -13.76 12.87 -28.05
C ASP A 198 -13.10 13.77 -27.00
N ASP A 199 -13.85 14.60 -26.29
CA ASP A 199 -13.31 15.44 -25.22
C ASP A 199 -13.53 14.82 -23.83
N CYS A 200 -12.44 14.53 -23.12
CA CYS A 200 -12.46 14.03 -21.74
C CYS A 200 -13.21 14.98 -20.79
N SER A 201 -13.27 16.28 -21.08
CA SER A 201 -14.03 17.25 -20.28
C SER A 201 -15.53 16.94 -20.25
N GLN A 202 -16.04 16.22 -21.26
CA GLN A 202 -17.45 15.84 -21.37
C GLN A 202 -17.80 14.58 -20.57
N VAL A 203 -16.82 13.91 -19.96
CA VAL A 203 -17.05 12.82 -19.01
C VAL A 203 -16.77 13.26 -17.58
N GLN A 204 -17.28 12.51 -16.61
CA GLN A 204 -16.88 12.64 -15.22
C GLN A 204 -15.79 11.60 -14.92
N LEU A 205 -14.54 12.06 -14.82
CA LEU A 205 -13.41 11.21 -14.47
C LEU A 205 -13.17 11.21 -12.95
N GLU A 206 -13.13 10.02 -12.36
CA GLU A 206 -12.95 9.82 -10.91
C GLU A 206 -11.96 8.72 -10.61
N GLY A 207 -11.18 8.89 -9.55
CA GLY A 207 -10.29 7.87 -9.03
C GLY A 207 -10.67 7.47 -7.61
N TYR A 208 -10.54 6.19 -7.31
CA TYR A 208 -10.67 5.65 -5.96
C TYR A 208 -9.52 4.70 -5.66
N ILE A 209 -9.09 4.68 -4.42
CA ILE A 209 -8.30 3.57 -3.90
C ILE A 209 -9.20 2.67 -3.07
N LEU A 210 -9.38 1.43 -3.51
CA LEU A 210 -10.12 0.41 -2.79
C LEU A 210 -9.15 -0.39 -1.93
N SER A 211 -9.17 -0.14 -0.62
CA SER A 211 -8.39 -0.92 0.34
C SER A 211 -9.21 -2.08 0.88
N LEU A 212 -8.67 -3.28 0.75
CA LEU A 212 -9.30 -4.52 1.23
C LEU A 212 -8.45 -5.19 2.30
N THR A 213 -9.13 -5.79 3.28
CA THR A 213 -8.62 -6.84 4.15
C THR A 213 -9.47 -8.10 3.96
N MET A 214 -9.23 -9.17 4.72
CA MET A 214 -10.09 -10.36 4.67
C MET A 214 -11.51 -10.10 5.16
N ASN A 215 -11.74 -9.03 5.95
CA ASN A 215 -13.01 -8.80 6.64
C ASN A 215 -13.60 -7.40 6.40
N GLU A 216 -12.82 -6.48 5.84
CA GLU A 216 -13.19 -5.07 5.73
C GLU A 216 -12.83 -4.53 4.34
N ALA A 217 -13.61 -3.54 3.89
CA ALA A 217 -13.37 -2.79 2.67
C ALA A 217 -13.56 -1.30 2.94
N LYS A 218 -12.69 -0.46 2.36
CA LYS A 218 -12.82 1.00 2.41
C LYS A 218 -12.39 1.60 1.08
N ALA A 219 -13.23 2.46 0.52
CA ALA A 219 -12.89 3.29 -0.62
C ALA A 219 -12.39 4.66 -0.14
N PHE A 220 -11.28 5.13 -0.69
CA PHE A 220 -10.79 6.49 -0.53
C PHE A 220 -11.03 7.24 -1.85
N GLY A 221 -11.71 8.38 -1.80
CA GLY A 221 -12.05 9.19 -2.96
C GLY A 221 -13.41 9.88 -2.80
N PRO A 222 -13.96 10.50 -3.87
CA PRO A 222 -13.38 10.56 -5.22
C PRO A 222 -12.17 11.50 -5.31
N TYR A 223 -11.13 11.05 -6.03
CA TYR A 223 -10.05 11.91 -6.51
C TYR A 223 -10.34 12.37 -7.94
N LYS A 224 -9.86 13.55 -8.30
CA LYS A 224 -9.99 14.12 -9.66
C LYS A 224 -8.61 14.28 -10.28
N ALA A 225 -8.56 14.27 -11.62
CA ALA A 225 -7.34 14.59 -12.34
C ALA A 225 -6.83 15.97 -11.90
N ASN A 226 -5.54 16.05 -11.60
CA ASN A 226 -4.90 17.27 -11.13
C ASN A 226 -3.56 17.43 -11.85
N GLU A 227 -3.43 18.51 -12.62
CA GLU A 227 -2.27 18.76 -13.46
C GLU A 227 -0.98 18.98 -12.66
N ILE A 228 -1.07 19.68 -11.53
CA ILE A 228 0.07 19.91 -10.63
C ILE A 228 0.58 18.58 -10.09
N MET A 229 -0.33 17.71 -9.63
CA MET A 229 0.05 16.38 -9.13
C MET A 229 0.61 15.49 -10.24
N LEU A 230 0.05 15.54 -11.45
CA LEU A 230 0.60 14.82 -12.60
C LEU A 230 2.02 15.29 -12.93
N ASN A 231 2.27 16.60 -12.92
CA ASN A 231 3.59 17.16 -13.16
C ASN A 231 4.60 16.70 -12.11
N ILE A 232 4.23 16.70 -10.82
CA ILE A 232 5.08 16.14 -9.74
C ILE A 232 5.40 14.66 -9.99
N CYS A 233 4.41 13.89 -10.46
CA CYS A 233 4.59 12.48 -10.80
C CYS A 233 5.58 12.29 -11.97
N LEU A 234 5.42 13.07 -13.04
CA LEU A 234 6.30 13.03 -14.22
C LEU A 234 7.72 13.49 -13.90
N GLU A 235 7.89 14.53 -13.08
CA GLU A 235 9.20 14.95 -12.57
C GLU A 235 9.86 13.87 -11.72
N THR A 236 9.08 13.16 -10.91
CA THR A 236 9.58 12.04 -10.11
C THR A 236 10.01 10.89 -11.01
N ALA A 237 9.26 10.57 -12.07
CA ALA A 237 9.67 9.60 -13.08
C ALA A 237 11.01 9.99 -13.74
N ASN A 238 11.18 11.27 -14.08
CA ASN A 238 12.44 11.80 -14.61
C ASN A 238 13.61 11.63 -13.62
N LYS A 239 13.40 11.97 -12.33
CA LYS A 239 14.43 11.77 -11.29
C LYS A 239 14.82 10.30 -11.13
N ILE A 240 13.85 9.37 -11.17
CA ILE A 240 14.12 7.93 -11.10
C ILE A 240 14.93 7.48 -12.32
N TRP A 241 14.48 7.84 -13.53
CA TRP A 241 15.09 7.41 -14.78
C TRP A 241 16.51 7.97 -14.95
N SER A 242 16.72 9.26 -14.71
CA SER A 242 18.05 9.87 -14.75
C SER A 242 18.98 9.22 -13.73
N ALA A 243 18.51 8.97 -12.50
CA ALA A 243 19.33 8.30 -11.50
C ALA A 243 19.68 6.85 -11.85
N LYS A 244 18.75 6.14 -12.50
CA LYS A 244 19.01 4.82 -13.08
C LYS A 244 20.14 4.89 -14.12
N GLN A 245 20.01 5.79 -15.09
CA GLN A 245 21.01 5.94 -16.17
C GLN A 245 22.40 6.29 -15.63
N ASP A 246 22.49 7.19 -14.65
CA ASP A 246 23.78 7.54 -14.04
C ASP A 246 24.44 6.34 -13.33
N ILE A 247 23.64 5.44 -12.75
CA ILE A 247 24.16 4.21 -12.13
C ILE A 247 24.62 3.22 -13.19
N GLU A 248 23.82 3.01 -14.25
CA GLU A 248 24.16 2.12 -15.37
C GLU A 248 25.45 2.59 -16.08
N ASN A 249 25.62 3.91 -16.22
CA ASN A 249 26.80 4.54 -16.79
C ASN A 249 27.96 4.69 -15.80
N LYS A 250 27.85 4.14 -14.58
CA LYS A 250 28.86 4.20 -13.50
C LYS A 250 29.27 5.63 -13.10
N ILE A 251 28.43 6.63 -13.37
CA ILE A 251 28.63 8.03 -12.99
C ILE A 251 28.41 8.20 -11.49
N LYS A 252 27.42 7.51 -10.91
CA LYS A 252 27.14 7.54 -9.48
C LYS A 252 26.76 6.18 -8.92
N THR A 253 27.00 5.98 -7.63
CA THR A 253 26.54 4.77 -6.92
C THR A 253 25.17 4.99 -6.30
N LEU A 254 24.44 3.90 -6.03
CA LEU A 254 23.12 3.94 -5.40
C LEU A 254 23.12 4.71 -4.05
N ASN A 255 24.23 4.67 -3.32
CA ASN A 255 24.39 5.36 -2.04
C ASN A 255 24.46 6.90 -2.16
N LYS A 256 24.65 7.42 -3.37
CA LYS A 256 24.60 8.86 -3.68
C LYS A 256 23.22 9.34 -4.15
N VAL A 257 22.28 8.42 -4.38
CA VAL A 257 20.88 8.77 -4.71
C VAL A 257 20.18 9.26 -3.44
N ALA A 258 19.32 10.28 -3.57
CA ALA A 258 18.53 10.79 -2.45
C ALA A 258 17.69 9.67 -1.79
N TYR A 259 17.65 9.67 -0.46
CA TYR A 259 16.91 8.69 0.34
C TYR A 259 16.24 9.38 1.52
N ASN A 260 15.19 8.75 2.05
CA ASN A 260 14.50 9.26 3.22
C ASN A 260 15.39 9.09 4.48
N LYS A 261 15.72 10.19 5.15
CA LYS A 261 16.56 10.20 6.36
C LYS A 261 15.76 9.92 7.64
N ALA A 262 14.48 10.28 7.66
CA ALA A 262 13.60 10.06 8.80
C ALA A 262 13.16 8.59 8.89
N PHE A 263 12.59 8.19 10.03
CA PHE A 263 11.90 6.91 10.12
C PHE A 263 10.75 6.88 9.10
N HIS A 264 10.72 5.84 8.26
CA HIS A 264 9.68 5.65 7.26
C HIS A 264 9.23 4.19 7.29
N PRO A 265 7.92 3.88 7.35
CA PRO A 265 7.43 2.49 7.44
C PRO A 265 7.94 1.57 6.33
N LEU A 266 8.22 2.11 5.14
CA LEU A 266 8.81 1.34 4.03
C LEU A 266 10.20 0.79 4.32
N CYS A 267 10.94 1.35 5.28
CA CYS A 267 12.30 0.88 5.57
C CYS A 267 12.32 -0.58 6.04
N ASP A 268 11.28 -1.04 6.74
CA ASP A 268 11.17 -2.41 7.23
C ASP A 268 10.95 -3.42 6.10
N TYR A 269 10.50 -2.96 4.93
CA TYR A 269 10.20 -3.80 3.77
C TYR A 269 11.08 -3.48 2.56
N CYS A 270 12.01 -2.54 2.69
CA CYS A 270 12.86 -2.12 1.59
C CYS A 270 13.92 -3.19 1.31
N GLU A 271 13.93 -3.74 0.09
CA GLU A 271 14.83 -4.82 -0.36
C GLU A 271 16.31 -4.42 -0.46
N VAL A 272 16.63 -3.15 -0.24
CA VAL A 272 17.99 -2.61 -0.30
C VAL A 272 18.32 -1.81 0.97
N ASN A 273 17.67 -2.15 2.09
CA ASN A 273 17.91 -1.47 3.35
C ASN A 273 19.26 -1.85 3.99
N ALA A 274 19.78 -3.06 3.72
CA ALA A 274 21.07 -3.53 4.21
C ALA A 274 22.24 -2.61 3.82
N SER A 275 22.18 -2.04 2.61
CA SER A 275 23.19 -1.11 2.09
C SER A 275 22.78 0.36 2.24
N CYS A 276 21.65 0.65 2.90
CA CYS A 276 21.13 2.01 2.96
C CYS A 276 22.01 2.89 3.87
N PRO A 277 22.49 4.05 3.39
CA PRO A 277 23.32 4.94 4.21
C PRO A 277 22.66 5.41 5.51
N LYS A 278 21.32 5.41 5.58
CA LYS A 278 20.54 5.70 6.78
C LYS A 278 20.89 4.79 7.97
N PHE A 279 21.20 3.52 7.71
CA PHE A 279 21.44 2.51 8.75
C PHE A 279 22.91 2.22 9.00
N ARG A 280 23.82 3.03 8.43
CA ARG A 280 25.25 2.87 8.66
C ARG A 280 25.56 3.10 10.14
N GLY A 281 26.12 2.09 10.80
CA GLY A 281 26.46 2.09 12.21
C GLY A 281 27.66 1.19 12.51
N VAL A 282 27.79 0.77 13.77
CA VAL A 282 28.82 -0.18 14.21
C VAL A 282 28.30 -1.59 14.05
N ASP A 283 29.08 -2.46 13.42
CA ASP A 283 28.74 -3.88 13.27
C ASP A 283 29.07 -4.62 14.57
N VAL A 284 28.04 -5.12 15.26
CA VAL A 284 28.17 -5.94 16.47
C VAL A 284 27.38 -7.24 16.31
N PRO A 285 27.88 -8.23 15.52
CA PRO A 285 27.16 -9.47 15.25
C PRO A 285 26.78 -10.26 16.51
N GLY A 286 27.51 -10.09 17.61
CA GLY A 286 27.22 -10.74 18.89
C GLY A 286 25.85 -10.41 19.50
N LEU A 287 25.22 -9.29 19.10
CA LEU A 287 23.90 -8.90 19.60
C LEU A 287 22.75 -9.66 18.94
N GLU A 288 22.97 -10.39 17.85
CA GLU A 288 21.90 -11.03 17.07
C GLU A 288 21.03 -11.95 17.94
N ALA A 289 21.65 -12.78 18.79
CA ALA A 289 20.92 -13.71 19.65
C ALA A 289 20.00 -12.99 20.65
N GLU A 290 20.45 -11.86 21.22
CA GLU A 290 19.67 -11.03 22.15
C GLU A 290 18.52 -10.31 21.44
N LEU A 291 18.78 -9.77 20.26
CA LEU A 291 17.77 -9.11 19.43
C LEU A 291 16.68 -10.09 19.00
N LEU A 292 17.05 -11.30 18.57
CA LEU A 292 16.10 -12.37 18.26
C LEU A 292 15.32 -12.82 19.50
N ASN A 293 15.96 -12.91 20.67
CA ASN A 293 15.26 -13.19 21.92
C ASN A 293 14.23 -12.11 22.26
N LEU A 294 14.60 -10.83 22.13
CA LEU A 294 13.68 -9.71 22.35
C LEU A 294 12.49 -9.73 21.39
N GLN A 295 12.71 -10.07 20.11
CA GLN A 295 11.62 -10.25 19.15
C GLN A 295 10.66 -11.38 19.57
N ARG A 296 11.19 -12.52 20.03
CA ARG A 296 10.36 -13.62 20.56
C ARG A 296 9.55 -13.20 21.79
N LEU A 297 10.14 -12.45 22.70
CA LEU A 297 9.45 -11.95 23.90
C LEU A 297 8.32 -10.99 23.54
N LYS A 298 8.54 -10.05 22.61
CA LYS A 298 7.49 -9.13 22.13
C LYS A 298 6.33 -9.87 21.46
N GLU A 299 6.62 -10.92 20.69
CA GLU A 299 5.58 -11.73 20.08
C GLU A 299 4.79 -12.54 21.13
N ALA A 300 5.49 -13.13 22.11
CA ALA A 300 4.84 -13.82 23.22
C ALA A 300 3.95 -12.88 24.06
N GLU A 301 4.41 -11.65 24.33
CA GLU A 301 3.61 -10.61 25.01
C GLU A 301 2.34 -10.29 24.23
N LYS A 302 2.43 -10.11 22.92
CA LYS A 302 1.28 -9.84 22.04
C LYS A 302 0.28 -11.00 22.06
N GLN A 303 0.76 -12.24 21.93
CA GLN A 303 -0.10 -13.43 21.96
C GLN A 303 -0.78 -13.60 23.31
N LEU A 304 -0.03 -13.42 24.40
CA LEU A 304 -0.57 -13.50 25.75
C LEU A 304 -1.63 -12.42 26.01
N SER A 305 -1.36 -11.18 25.59
CA SER A 305 -2.32 -10.08 25.69
C SER A 305 -3.62 -10.38 24.94
N GLN A 306 -3.52 -10.96 23.74
CA GLN A 306 -4.71 -11.37 22.98
C GLN A 306 -5.45 -12.54 23.66
N HIS A 307 -4.73 -13.50 24.21
CA HIS A 307 -5.32 -14.63 24.92
C HIS A 307 -6.07 -14.17 26.18
N ILE A 308 -5.47 -13.28 26.99
CA ILE A 308 -6.12 -12.66 28.14
C ILE A 308 -7.43 -11.98 27.71
N LYS A 309 -7.38 -11.14 26.68
CA LYS A 309 -8.56 -10.43 26.17
C LYS A 309 -9.67 -11.39 25.73
N ASN A 310 -9.33 -12.47 25.03
CA ASN A 310 -10.30 -13.48 24.57
C ASN A 310 -10.93 -14.26 25.74
N THR A 311 -10.13 -14.63 26.73
CA THR A 311 -10.58 -15.32 27.94
C THR A 311 -11.51 -14.41 28.76
N GLU A 312 -11.14 -13.15 28.97
CA GLU A 312 -12.00 -12.18 29.64
C GLU A 312 -13.33 -11.98 28.91
N ASN A 313 -13.32 -11.86 27.58
CA ASN A 313 -14.55 -11.69 26.80
C ASN A 313 -15.46 -12.91 26.92
N SER A 314 -14.90 -14.12 26.88
CA SER A 314 -15.65 -15.35 27.12
C SER A 314 -16.28 -15.38 28.51
N LEU A 315 -15.52 -15.00 29.55
CA LEU A 315 -16.04 -14.91 30.92
C LEU A 315 -17.12 -13.84 31.08
N LYS A 316 -16.98 -12.68 30.43
CA LYS A 316 -18.01 -11.63 30.39
C LYS A 316 -19.31 -12.17 29.78
N LEU A 317 -19.23 -12.81 28.61
CA LEU A 317 -20.40 -13.41 27.93
C LEU A 317 -21.08 -14.48 28.80
N TYR A 318 -20.31 -15.30 29.50
CA TYR A 318 -20.84 -16.30 30.42
C TYR A 318 -21.53 -15.65 31.63
N ALA A 319 -20.90 -14.63 32.22
CA ALA A 319 -21.44 -13.91 33.36
C ALA A 319 -22.79 -13.24 33.06
N THR A 320 -22.92 -12.60 31.89
CA THR A 320 -24.17 -11.94 31.47
C THR A 320 -25.33 -12.92 31.31
N LYS A 321 -25.05 -14.19 30.98
CA LYS A 321 -26.07 -15.24 30.88
C LYS A 321 -26.55 -15.73 32.26
N ILE A 322 -25.65 -15.78 33.25
CA ILE A 322 -25.94 -16.33 34.58
C ILE A 322 -26.50 -15.26 35.52
N SER A 323 -26.01 -14.03 35.43
CA SER A 323 -26.46 -12.91 36.23
C SER A 323 -26.85 -11.74 35.33
N PRO A 324 -28.10 -11.70 34.82
CA PRO A 324 -28.60 -10.62 33.96
C PRO A 324 -28.54 -9.25 34.63
N ASN A 325 -28.57 -9.20 35.96
CA ASN A 325 -28.49 -7.97 36.74
C ASN A 325 -27.04 -7.50 37.02
N ASN A 326 -26.03 -8.22 36.48
CA ASN A 326 -24.62 -7.97 36.72
C ASN A 326 -24.23 -8.03 38.21
N ASP A 327 -24.77 -8.99 38.96
CA ASP A 327 -24.36 -9.27 40.34
C ASP A 327 -23.04 -10.06 40.39
N TRP A 328 -22.43 -10.15 41.57
CA TRP A 328 -21.25 -10.98 41.79
C TRP A 328 -21.57 -12.47 41.62
N ILE A 329 -20.76 -13.15 40.81
CA ILE A 329 -20.80 -14.61 40.64
C ILE A 329 -19.60 -15.19 41.40
N ASN A 330 -19.88 -16.04 42.39
CA ASN A 330 -18.86 -16.73 43.17
C ASN A 330 -18.54 -18.09 42.55
N ALA A 331 -17.26 -18.37 42.34
CA ALA A 331 -16.74 -19.72 42.11
C ALA A 331 -16.34 -20.33 43.45
N ILE A 332 -15.17 -20.98 43.54
CA ILE A 332 -14.66 -21.56 44.80
C ILE A 332 -13.73 -20.56 45.51
N THR A 333 -12.66 -20.14 44.85
CA THR A 333 -11.65 -19.22 45.41
C THR A 333 -11.67 -17.84 44.76
N GLN A 334 -12.50 -17.66 43.74
CA GLN A 334 -12.56 -16.45 42.94
C GLN A 334 -14.00 -16.01 42.73
N ARG A 335 -14.17 -14.73 42.42
CA ARG A 335 -15.45 -14.13 42.06
C ARG A 335 -15.27 -13.25 40.85
N LEU A 336 -16.31 -13.16 40.02
CA LEU A 336 -16.35 -12.24 38.89
C LEU A 336 -17.63 -11.42 38.88
N ARG A 337 -17.54 -10.23 38.30
CA ARG A 337 -18.68 -9.35 38.01
C ARG A 337 -18.35 -8.53 36.76
N VAL A 338 -19.33 -8.33 35.89
CA VAL A 338 -19.19 -7.41 34.76
C VAL A 338 -19.67 -6.03 35.21
N GLY A 339 -18.74 -5.11 35.45
CA GLY A 339 -19.05 -3.72 35.75
C GLY A 339 -19.10 -2.87 34.49
N ILE A 340 -20.06 -1.95 34.40
CA ILE A 340 -20.03 -0.88 33.41
C ILE A 340 -19.12 0.21 33.96
N CYS A 341 -17.96 0.38 33.36
CA CYS A 341 -17.06 1.49 33.67
C CYS A 341 -17.25 2.58 32.62
N ALA A 342 -17.32 3.84 33.06
CA ALA A 342 -17.28 4.96 32.13
C ALA A 342 -15.98 4.88 31.29
N GLY A 343 -16.10 5.15 30.00
CA GLY A 343 -14.95 5.23 29.12
C GLY A 343 -13.97 6.33 29.56
N LYS A 344 -12.73 6.25 29.12
CA LYS A 344 -11.76 7.31 29.32
C LYS A 344 -12.27 8.58 28.62
N ASN A 345 -12.55 9.62 29.40
CA ASN A 345 -12.81 10.95 28.86
C ASN A 345 -11.48 11.54 28.38
N SER A 346 -11.33 11.71 27.07
CA SER A 346 -10.20 12.43 26.48
C SER A 346 -10.69 13.74 25.88
N LEU A 347 -9.91 14.81 26.07
CA LEU A 347 -10.19 16.11 25.48
C LEU A 347 -9.99 16.05 23.96
N ASN A 348 -11.02 16.38 23.20
CA ASN A 348 -10.92 16.50 21.75
C ASN A 348 -10.46 17.93 21.42
N GLU A 349 -9.22 18.07 20.97
CA GLU A 349 -8.59 19.36 20.71
C GLU A 349 -9.29 20.15 19.59
N GLU A 350 -9.77 19.48 18.54
CA GLU A 350 -10.47 20.16 17.43
C GLU A 350 -11.83 20.69 17.85
N LEU A 351 -12.59 19.90 18.61
CA LEU A 351 -13.85 20.35 19.19
C LEU A 351 -13.61 21.50 20.19
N LEU A 352 -12.56 21.41 21.00
CA LEU A 352 -12.20 22.48 21.94
C LEU A 352 -11.83 23.77 21.20
N LYS A 353 -11.02 23.69 20.13
CA LYS A 353 -10.69 24.86 19.28
C LYS A 353 -11.96 25.48 18.70
N THR A 354 -12.85 24.64 18.17
CA THR A 354 -14.12 25.08 17.57
C THR A 354 -15.00 25.80 18.59
N GLU A 355 -15.05 25.30 19.84
CA GLU A 355 -15.80 25.97 20.90
C GLU A 355 -15.14 27.26 21.40
N LEU A 356 -13.81 27.28 21.56
CA LEU A 356 -13.09 28.47 22.00
C LEU A 356 -13.16 29.61 20.98
N LEU A 357 -13.23 29.30 19.68
CA LEU A 357 -13.39 30.30 18.61
C LEU A 357 -14.65 31.16 18.74
N LYS A 358 -15.64 30.72 19.53
CA LYS A 358 -16.84 31.52 19.83
C LYS A 358 -16.59 32.68 20.80
N TYR A 359 -15.49 32.63 21.55
CA TYR A 359 -15.23 33.56 22.66
C TYR A 359 -13.89 34.30 22.53
N VAL A 360 -12.93 33.73 21.82
CA VAL A 360 -11.57 34.28 21.69
C VAL A 360 -11.04 34.16 20.26
N SER A 361 -10.07 34.99 19.91
CA SER A 361 -9.41 34.97 18.60
C SER A 361 -8.51 33.75 18.41
N THR A 362 -8.23 33.40 17.15
CA THR A 362 -7.37 32.26 16.77
C THR A 362 -5.96 32.34 17.38
N GLU A 363 -5.40 33.54 17.50
CA GLU A 363 -4.09 33.77 18.14
C GLU A 363 -4.13 33.48 19.64
N GLN A 364 -5.20 33.91 20.33
CA GLN A 364 -5.40 33.64 21.75
C GLN A 364 -5.61 32.15 22.01
N ILE A 365 -6.32 31.43 21.16
CA ILE A 365 -6.49 29.97 21.27
C ILE A 365 -5.15 29.25 21.18
N SER A 366 -4.31 29.65 20.22
CA SER A 366 -3.00 29.06 20.02
C SER A 366 -2.13 29.25 21.27
N SER A 367 -2.16 30.44 21.86
CA SER A 367 -1.47 30.73 23.13
C SER A 367 -2.04 29.92 24.30
N ILE A 368 -3.36 29.84 24.47
CA ILE A 368 -4.02 29.05 25.54
C ILE A 368 -3.61 27.59 25.46
N LEU A 369 -3.68 26.98 24.28
CA LEU A 369 -3.32 25.58 24.10
C LEU A 369 -1.84 25.35 24.37
N GLN A 370 -0.97 26.21 23.83
CA GLN A 370 0.48 26.13 24.05
C GLN A 370 0.82 26.20 25.54
N ASN A 371 0.17 27.08 26.30
CA ASN A 371 0.38 27.24 27.74
C ASN A 371 -0.28 26.14 28.59
N SER A 372 -1.17 25.33 28.00
CA SER A 372 -1.90 24.26 28.69
C SER A 372 -1.30 22.87 28.44
N TYR A 373 -0.37 22.73 27.50
CA TYR A 373 0.34 21.47 27.32
C TYR A 373 1.33 21.22 28.47
N LYS A 374 1.10 20.14 29.19
CA LYS A 374 2.12 19.53 30.04
C LYS A 374 2.85 18.50 29.20
N SER A 375 4.13 18.74 28.91
CA SER A 375 4.99 17.71 28.37
C SER A 375 5.44 16.79 29.51
N ASP A 376 5.22 15.49 29.35
CA ASP A 376 5.82 14.50 30.24
C ASP A 376 7.35 14.48 30.07
N ALA A 377 8.05 13.85 31.03
CA ALA A 377 9.49 13.70 30.97
C ALA A 377 9.92 13.00 29.67
N ALA A 378 11.08 13.41 29.12
CA ALA A 378 11.67 12.72 28.00
C ALA A 378 11.90 11.24 28.34
N TYR A 379 11.60 10.36 27.39
CA TYR A 379 11.79 8.92 27.55
C TYR A 379 12.64 8.36 26.42
N GLU A 380 13.37 7.30 26.72
CA GLU A 380 14.17 6.59 25.73
C GLU A 380 13.33 5.54 24.99
N ARG A 381 13.60 5.36 23.70
CA ARG A 381 12.93 4.36 22.88
C ARG A 381 13.94 3.54 22.10
N LEU A 382 13.89 2.22 22.28
CA LEU A 382 14.60 1.26 21.45
C LEU A 382 13.86 1.05 20.12
N TYR A 383 14.55 1.32 19.01
CA TYR A 383 14.05 1.03 17.66
C TYR A 383 14.74 -0.22 17.12
N LEU A 384 13.93 -1.17 16.65
CA LEU A 384 14.40 -2.39 16.00
C LEU A 384 13.98 -2.34 14.53
N GLY A 385 14.89 -2.67 13.63
CA GLY A 385 14.63 -2.78 12.19
C GLY A 385 15.26 -4.04 11.64
N LYS A 386 14.58 -4.70 10.70
CA LYS A 386 15.14 -5.87 10.01
C LYS A 386 16.10 -5.44 8.91
N ILE A 387 17.17 -6.20 8.75
CA ILE A 387 18.04 -6.11 7.58
C ILE A 387 17.46 -7.09 6.55
N ASN A 388 17.09 -6.59 5.37
CA ASN A 388 16.45 -7.34 4.29
C ASN A 388 17.43 -7.70 3.17
#